data_AF-A0A1R1WXC1-F1
#
_entry.id   AF-A0A1R1WXC1-F1
#
_cell.length_a   1.000
_cell.length_b   1.000
_cell.length_c   1.000
_cell.angle_alpha   90.00
_cell.angle_beta   90.00
_cell.angle_gamma   90.00
#
_symmetry.space_group_name_H-M   'P 1'
#
loop_
_entity.id
_entity.type
_entity.pdbx_description
1 polymer ?
#
loop_
_entity_poly.entity_id
_entity_poly.type
_entity_poly.pdbx_seq_one_letter_code
_entity_poly.pdbx_strand_id
1 'polypeptide(L)'
;MVTAGAYLLVRISPLLEYSSTALILILCVGSLTALFAALMALTQNDIKKIIAYSTMSQLGYTFIACGISQYDLAIFHIVNHGFFV
;
A
#
# COMPACT_ATOMS: atom_id res chain seq x y z
N MET A 1 -6.27 -1.95 11.65
CA MET A 1 -7.34 -1.26 10.89
C MET A 1 -6.96 -0.98 9.42
N VAL A 2 -5.67 -0.89 9.07
CA VAL A 2 -5.24 -0.39 7.75
C VAL A 2 -4.99 -1.49 6.69
N THR A 3 -4.82 -2.76 7.09
CA THR A 3 -4.59 -3.89 6.17
C THR A 3 -5.84 -4.41 5.46
N ALA A 4 -7.03 -4.07 5.96
CA ALA A 4 -8.30 -4.55 5.41
C ALA A 4 -8.55 -4.08 3.97
N GLY A 5 -8.14 -2.85 3.63
CA GLY A 5 -8.31 -2.30 2.28
C GLY A 5 -7.46 -3.04 1.25
N ALA A 6 -6.18 -3.29 1.56
CA ALA A 6 -5.29 -4.03 0.68
C ALA A 6 -5.72 -5.50 0.53
N TYR A 7 -6.20 -6.12 1.61
CA TYR A 7 -6.77 -7.47 1.55
C TYR A 7 -8.00 -7.54 0.64
N LEU A 8 -8.89 -6.54 0.69
CA LEU A 8 -10.04 -6.47 -0.21
C LEU A 8 -9.60 -6.40 -1.68
N LEU A 9 -8.62 -5.55 -2.01
CA LEU A 9 -8.09 -5.45 -3.38
C LEU A 9 -7.58 -6.79 -3.90
N VAL A 10 -6.86 -7.54 -3.07
CA VAL A 10 -6.39 -8.87 -3.44
C VAL A 10 -7.56 -9.86 -3.60
N ARG A 11 -8.61 -9.76 -2.79
CA ARG A 11 -9.79 -10.64 -2.93
C ARG A 11 -10.61 -10.35 -4.17
N ILE A 12 -10.65 -9.10 -4.62
CA ILE A 12 -11.30 -8.71 -5.87
C ILE A 12 -10.34 -8.73 -7.07
N SER A 13 -9.14 -9.31 -6.95
CA SER A 13 -8.17 -9.37 -8.04
C SER A 13 -8.73 -9.90 -9.36
N PRO A 14 -9.62 -10.93 -9.39
CA PRO A 14 -10.19 -11.38 -10.66
C PRO A 14 -11.03 -10.29 -11.35
N LEU A 15 -11.64 -9.38 -10.57
CA LEU A 15 -12.41 -8.26 -11.11
C LEU A 15 -11.51 -7.13 -11.62
N LEU A 16 -10.38 -6.89 -10.95
CA LEU A 16 -9.42 -5.85 -11.32
C LEU A 16 -8.73 -6.13 -12.66
N GLU A 17 -8.46 -7.41 -12.97
CA GLU A 17 -7.85 -7.83 -14.23
C GLU A 17 -8.70 -7.52 -15.49
N TYR A 18 -10.01 -7.30 -15.34
CA TYR A 18 -10.86 -6.88 -16.45
C TYR A 18 -10.73 -5.40 -16.80
N SER A 19 -10.02 -4.61 -15.99
CA SER A 19 -9.93 -3.16 -16.18
C SER A 19 -8.51 -2.63 -15.94
N SER A 20 -7.79 -2.40 -17.03
CA SER A 20 -6.48 -1.77 -17.00
C SER A 20 -6.52 -0.35 -16.41
N THR A 21 -7.63 0.38 -16.60
CA THR A 21 -7.79 1.72 -16.02
C THR A 21 -7.89 1.66 -14.50
N ALA A 22 -8.55 0.65 -13.94
CA ALA A 22 -8.62 0.45 -12.50
C ALA A 22 -7.24 0.12 -11.91
N LEU A 23 -6.48 -0.76 -12.56
CA LEU A 23 -5.11 -1.11 -12.15
C LEU A 23 -4.18 0.12 -12.15
N ILE A 24 -4.21 0.92 -13.22
CA ILE A 24 -3.41 2.16 -13.33
C ILE A 24 -3.81 3.15 -12.22
N LEU A 25 -5.10 3.29 -11.92
CA LEU A 25 -5.55 4.18 -10.86
C LEU A 25 -5.04 3.73 -9.49
N ILE A 26 -5.15 2.43 -9.18
CA ILE A 26 -4.61 1.84 -7.94
C ILE A 26 -3.10 2.08 -7.85
N LEU A 27 -2.38 1.88 -8.94
CA LEU A 27 -0.93 2.12 -9.02
C LEU A 27 -0.56 3.59 -8.75
N CYS A 28 -1.23 4.53 -9.41
CA CYS A 28 -0.96 5.96 -9.24
C CYS A 28 -1.28 6.42 -7.81
N VAL A 29 -2.42 6.01 -7.26
CA VAL A 29 -2.82 6.35 -5.89
C VAL A 29 -1.86 5.75 -4.88
N GLY A 30 -1.47 4.47 -5.04
CA GLY A 30 -0.48 3.81 -4.19
C GLY A 30 0.87 4.52 -4.21
N SER A 31 1.35 4.89 -5.40
CA SER A 31 2.64 5.58 -5.61
C SER A 31 2.66 6.96 -4.97
N LEU A 32 1.61 7.76 -5.18
CA LEU A 32 1.48 9.09 -4.60
C LEU A 32 1.42 9.01 -3.06
N THR A 33 0.66 8.06 -2.53
CA THR A 33 0.51 7.85 -1.08
C THR A 33 1.84 7.44 -0.45
N ALA A 34 2.56 6.50 -1.07
CA ALA A 34 3.86 6.02 -0.59
C ALA A 34 4.87 7.16 -0.49
N LEU A 35 4.99 7.97 -1.54
CA LEU A 35 5.90 9.09 -1.61
C LEU A 35 5.52 10.21 -0.64
N PHE A 36 4.24 10.60 -0.60
CA PHE A 36 3.76 11.64 0.29
C PHE A 36 4.00 11.28 1.76
N ALA A 37 3.64 10.06 2.17
CA ALA A 37 3.83 9.62 3.54
C ALA A 37 5.31 9.54 3.93
N ALA A 38 6.19 9.09 3.02
CA ALA A 38 7.63 9.07 3.26
C ALA A 38 8.20 10.49 3.47
N LEU A 39 7.82 11.45 2.63
CA LEU A 39 8.24 12.85 2.78
C LEU A 39 7.73 13.46 4.10
N MET A 40 6.49 13.18 4.48
CA MET A 40 5.93 13.64 5.74
C MET A 40 6.68 13.06 6.94
N ALA A 41 7.07 11.78 6.90
CA ALA A 41 7.81 11.13 7.98
C ALA A 41 9.17 11.79 8.25
N LEU A 42 9.89 12.23 7.22
CA LEU A 42 11.21 12.88 7.34
C LEU A 42 11.17 14.21 8.11
N THR A 43 10.02 14.87 8.13
CA THR A 43 9.85 16.18 8.79
C THR A 43 9.19 16.06 10.17
N GLN A 44 8.84 14.85 10.62
CA GLN A 44 8.25 14.64 11.93
C GLN A 44 9.31 14.45 13.02
N ASN A 45 9.10 15.12 14.15
CA ASN A 45 9.92 14.96 15.36
C ASN A 45 9.33 13.93 16.33
N ASP A 46 8.02 13.69 16.28
CA ASP A 46 7.35 12.70 17.13
C ASP A 46 7.51 11.28 16.58
N ILE A 47 8.21 10.41 17.30
CA ILE A 47 8.46 9.00 16.91
C ILE A 47 7.15 8.27 16.54
N LYS A 48 6.08 8.47 17.32
CA LYS A 48 4.78 7.82 17.04
C LYS A 48 4.19 8.25 15.69
N LYS A 49 4.37 9.53 15.30
CA LYS A 49 3.91 10.03 14.00
C LYS A 49 4.80 9.51 12.87
N ILE A 50 6.12 9.42 13.10
CA ILE A 50 7.04 8.81 12.13
C ILE A 50 6.61 7.37 11.83
N ILE A 51 6.34 6.57 12.87
CA ILE A 51 5.88 5.19 12.71
C ILE A 51 4.54 5.16 11.96
N ALA A 52 3.58 6.01 12.33
CA ALA A 52 2.29 6.10 11.62
C ALA A 52 2.47 6.43 10.13
N TYR A 53 3.29 7.43 9.77
CA TYR A 53 3.55 7.75 8.36
C TYR A 53 4.33 6.64 7.64
N SER A 54 5.24 5.94 8.32
CA SER A 54 5.93 4.79 7.75
C SER A 54 4.96 3.66 7.40
N THR A 55 3.98 3.35 8.27
CA THR A 55 2.94 2.35 7.97
C THR A 55 2.06 2.78 6.79
N MET A 56 1.70 4.07 6.71
CA MET A 56 0.97 4.61 5.57
C MET A 56 1.74 4.48 4.25
N SER A 57 3.06 4.71 4.29
CA SER A 57 3.93 4.54 3.12
C SER A 57 4.04 3.06 2.70
N GLN A 58 4.22 2.16 3.67
CA GLN A 58 4.27 0.71 3.43
C GLN A 58 2.99 0.16 2.81
N LEU A 59 1.83 0.67 3.20
CA LEU A 59 0.57 0.32 2.56
C LEU A 59 0.47 0.89 1.14
N GLY A 60 1.02 2.07 0.89
CA GLY A 60 1.19 2.60 -0.47
C GLY A 60 1.92 1.60 -1.38
N TYR A 61 3.01 0.99 -0.91
CA TYR A 61 3.72 -0.07 -1.65
C TYR A 61 2.86 -1.32 -1.91
N THR A 62 2.00 -1.71 -0.97
CA THR A 62 1.08 -2.85 -1.18
C THR A 62 0.04 -2.56 -2.27
N PHE A 63 -0.41 -1.30 -2.38
CA PHE A 63 -1.31 -0.87 -3.45
C PHE A 63 -0.59 -0.82 -4.79
N ILE A 64 0.68 -0.37 -4.84
CA ILE A 64 1.50 -0.43 -6.05
C ILE A 64 1.60 -1.86 -6.55
N ALA A 65 1.90 -2.84 -5.67
CA ALA A 65 1.97 -4.25 -6.02
C ALA A 65 0.63 -4.77 -6.61
N CYS A 66 -0.51 -4.39 -6.03
CA CYS A 66 -1.83 -4.70 -6.59
C CYS A 66 -2.06 -4.04 -7.96
N GLY A 67 -1.56 -2.82 -8.17
CA GLY A 67 -1.71 -2.06 -9.42
C GLY A 67 -0.87 -2.60 -10.59
N ILE A 68 0.25 -3.28 -10.31
CA ILE A 68 1.04 -4.02 -11.32
C ILE A 68 0.66 -5.50 -11.41
N SER A 69 -0.56 -5.87 -10.97
CA SER A 69 -1.08 -7.24 -10.96
C SER A 69 -0.21 -8.28 -10.21
N GLN A 70 0.61 -7.84 -9.25
CA GLN A 70 1.43 -8.69 -8.38
C GLN A 70 0.77 -8.86 -7.00
N TYR A 71 -0.38 -9.53 -6.97
CA TYR A 71 -1.18 -9.70 -5.74
C TYR A 71 -0.51 -10.60 -4.69
N ASP A 72 0.22 -11.62 -5.12
CA ASP A 72 0.97 -12.50 -4.20
C ASP A 72 2.04 -11.72 -3.44
N LEU A 73 2.74 -10.82 -4.15
CA LEU A 73 3.73 -9.93 -3.57
C LEU A 73 3.09 -8.93 -2.61
N ALA A 74 1.88 -8.43 -2.92
CA ALA A 74 1.12 -7.57 -2.02
C ALA A 74 0.77 -8.29 -0.71
N ILE A 75 0.30 -9.55 -0.76
CA ILE A 75 0.03 -10.35 0.45
C ILE A 75 1.31 -10.59 1.24
N PHE A 76 2.36 -11.06 0.58
CA PHE A 76 3.64 -11.35 1.23
C PHE A 76 4.17 -10.11 1.97
N HIS A 77 4.11 -8.95 1.31
CA HIS A 77 4.54 -7.69 1.89
C HIS A 77 3.70 -7.28 3.12
N ILE A 78 2.37 -7.40 3.05
CA ILE A 78 1.47 -7.08 4.18
C ILE A 78 1.73 -7.99 5.39
N VAL A 79 1.91 -9.29 5.15
CA VAL A 79 2.16 -10.26 6.21
C VAL A 79 3.47 -9.92 6.93
N ASN A 80 4.55 -9.69 6.18
CA ASN A 80 5.83 -9.31 6.76
C ASN A 80 5.74 -7.96 7.47
N HIS A 81 5.12 -6.96 6.84
CA HIS A 81 4.92 -5.66 7.46
C HIS A 81 4.20 -5.82 8.80
N GLY A 82 3.12 -6.61 8.87
CA GLY A 82 2.38 -6.86 10.10
C GLY A 82 3.20 -7.46 11.25
N PHE A 83 4.32 -8.14 10.97
CA PHE A 83 5.23 -8.65 11.99
C PHE A 83 6.31 -7.64 12.42
N PHE A 84 6.68 -6.70 11.55
CA PHE A 84 7.83 -5.81 11.74
C PHE A 84 7.48 -4.32 11.90
N VAL A 85 6.18 -3.98 12.03
CA VAL A 85 5.72 -2.63 12.44
C VAL A 85 6.06 -2.37 13.90
#